data_AF-A0A7S0AYL0-F1
#
_entry.id   AF-A0A7S0AYL0-F1
#
_cell.length_a   1.000
_cell.length_b   1.000
_cell.length_c   1.000
_cell.angle_alpha   90.00
_cell.angle_beta   90.00
_cell.angle_gamma   90.00
#
_symmetry.space_group_name_H-M   'P 1'
#
loop_
_entity.id
_entity.type
_entity.pdbx_description
1 polymer ?
#
loop_
_entity_poly.entity_id
_entity_poly.type
_entity_poly.pdbx_seq_one_letter_code
_entity_poly.pdbx_strand_id
1 'polypeptide(L)'
;MTIIIVDYTNGFLSSFQLPKHVKVTPAEYFSPNSNPGYDSTSSLQMASSPLTNDEAALAFWVVAFASSHIGMSATRSFIISTLGDMASSLDLVGREEWKLPDWWPGDSSGGDRLFPDADTAGRQIYRAGYTAVSFVTLGSAFAAYLTASSGASADVSVNTLGFVDDMGSDARFLYSAYMGTAALSFGASIASLFNASPLGLMPNFETQSSLSSSGDKQLLPDSPGDTLGGIRRDDSLKFTARGLTRITRHPLILPVVPWGIATSYLAGNRLCDYVLFGGLAMYAVAGCFAQDLRVIREEGSVGTVFKPTDSAEEGQQLSGFFQVTSFLPFGAVLDGRQKLGDVAEELPWLEFIVGTSLGWLLEKRILQSLHELTA
;
A
#
# COMPACT_ATOMS: atom_id res chain seq x y z
N MET A 1 32.53 2.81 9.34
CA MET A 1 31.07 2.67 9.33
C MET A 1 30.71 1.88 8.09
N THR A 2 30.67 0.55 8.22
CA THR A 2 30.50 -0.38 7.11
C THR A 2 29.00 -0.59 6.91
N ILE A 3 28.46 -0.06 5.82
CA ILE A 3 27.07 -0.30 5.41
C ILE A 3 27.00 -1.77 4.97
N ILE A 4 26.36 -2.61 5.78
CA ILE A 4 26.03 -3.98 5.39
C ILE A 4 24.83 -3.88 4.43
N ILE A 5 25.11 -3.91 3.13
CA ILE A 5 24.09 -4.12 2.11
C ILE A 5 23.73 -5.61 2.19
N VAL A 6 22.60 -5.92 2.82
CA VAL A 6 22.04 -7.28 2.81
C VAL A 6 21.50 -7.54 1.40
N ASP A 7 22.05 -8.54 0.74
CA ASP A 7 21.69 -8.99 -0.61
C ASP A 7 20.28 -9.63 -0.60
N TYR A 8 19.26 -8.81 -0.84
CA TYR A 8 17.87 -9.25 -1.01
C TYR A 8 17.53 -9.66 -2.45
N THR A 9 18.49 -9.60 -3.40
CA THR A 9 18.20 -9.84 -4.83
C THR A 9 17.97 -11.31 -5.17
N ASN A 10 18.55 -12.25 -4.41
CA ASN A 10 18.45 -13.68 -4.74
C ASN A 10 17.07 -14.32 -4.42
N GLY A 11 16.28 -13.75 -3.50
CA GLY A 11 14.92 -14.26 -3.20
C GLY A 11 13.83 -13.76 -4.16
N PHE A 12 14.08 -12.64 -4.84
CA PHE A 12 13.12 -12.00 -5.75
C PHE A 12 12.91 -12.82 -7.04
N LEU A 13 13.97 -13.47 -7.56
CA LEU A 13 13.92 -14.23 -8.80
C LEU A 13 13.51 -15.71 -8.62
N SER A 14 13.70 -16.30 -7.44
CA SER A 14 13.36 -17.71 -7.19
C SER A 14 11.86 -17.97 -7.04
N SER A 15 11.07 -16.92 -6.75
CA SER A 15 9.64 -17.01 -6.45
C SER A 15 8.75 -16.94 -7.69
N PHE A 16 9.32 -16.61 -8.86
CA PHE A 16 8.66 -16.57 -10.17
C PHE A 16 8.97 -17.83 -10.98
N GLN A 17 8.63 -19.02 -10.47
CA GLN A 17 8.54 -20.21 -11.32
C GLN A 17 7.16 -20.26 -11.98
N LEU A 18 7.08 -19.78 -13.22
CA LEU A 18 5.97 -20.10 -14.14
C LEU A 18 5.83 -21.64 -14.26
N PRO A 19 4.61 -22.16 -14.48
CA PRO A 19 4.38 -23.59 -14.59
C PRO A 19 5.23 -24.20 -15.72
N LYS A 20 6.19 -25.05 -15.34
CA LYS A 20 6.89 -25.95 -16.24
C LYS A 20 5.87 -26.95 -16.79
N HIS A 21 5.35 -26.69 -18.00
CA HIS A 21 4.98 -27.67 -19.03
C HIS A 21 4.06 -27.02 -20.08
N VAL A 22 4.65 -26.30 -21.03
CA VAL A 22 4.08 -26.16 -22.38
C VAL A 22 5.11 -26.71 -23.35
N LYS A 23 4.87 -27.93 -23.86
CA LYS A 23 5.64 -28.49 -24.97
C LYS A 23 5.28 -27.70 -26.22
N VAL A 24 6.17 -26.79 -26.63
CA VAL A 24 6.12 -26.21 -27.97
C VAL A 24 6.76 -27.22 -28.91
N THR A 25 5.96 -27.84 -29.78
CA THR A 25 6.43 -28.65 -30.90
C THR A 25 7.21 -27.78 -31.89
N PRO A 26 8.36 -28.22 -32.42
CA PRO A 26 9.06 -27.47 -33.46
C PRO A 26 8.23 -27.51 -34.74
N ALA A 27 7.83 -26.34 -35.25
CA ALA A 27 7.28 -26.22 -36.58
C ALA A 27 8.37 -26.51 -37.61
N GLU A 28 7.98 -27.28 -38.62
CA GLU A 28 8.82 -27.82 -39.68
C GLU A 28 9.51 -26.73 -40.51
N TYR A 29 10.70 -27.11 -40.96
CA TYR A 29 11.53 -26.44 -41.95
C TYR A 29 10.74 -26.02 -43.20
N PHE A 30 10.72 -24.72 -43.50
CA PHE A 30 10.54 -24.24 -44.87
C PHE A 30 11.86 -23.61 -45.35
N SER A 31 12.42 -24.19 -46.41
CA SER A 31 13.62 -23.67 -47.09
C SER A 31 13.33 -22.35 -47.80
N PRO A 32 14.32 -21.45 -47.92
CA PRO A 32 14.14 -20.15 -48.55
C PRO A 32 14.25 -20.28 -50.07
N ASN A 33 13.23 -19.80 -50.78
CA ASN A 33 13.37 -19.50 -52.20
C ASN A 33 13.57 -17.99 -52.36
N SER A 34 14.63 -17.67 -53.10
CA SER A 34 15.18 -16.37 -53.42
C SER A 34 14.18 -15.35 -53.97
N ASN A 35 14.17 -14.14 -53.40
CA ASN A 35 13.99 -12.92 -54.17
C ASN A 35 14.70 -11.72 -53.50
N PRO A 36 15.36 -10.84 -54.28
CA PRO A 36 16.18 -9.76 -53.76
C PRO A 36 15.36 -8.48 -53.57
N GLY A 37 15.71 -7.71 -52.53
CA GLY A 37 15.31 -6.31 -52.40
C GLY A 37 14.39 -6.02 -51.22
N TYR A 38 14.93 -6.05 -50.01
CA TYR A 38 14.54 -5.11 -48.96
C TYR A 38 15.78 -4.80 -48.13
N ASP A 39 16.34 -3.64 -48.41
CA ASP A 39 17.35 -2.98 -47.62
C ASP A 39 16.70 -2.43 -46.34
N SER A 40 17.53 -2.12 -45.33
CA SER A 40 17.20 -1.59 -44.00
C SER A 40 16.69 -2.60 -42.95
N THR A 41 17.64 -3.40 -42.46
CA THR A 41 17.74 -3.73 -41.03
C THR A 41 17.78 -2.45 -40.20
N SER A 42 16.60 -1.91 -39.90
CA SER A 42 16.42 -0.91 -38.84
C SER A 42 16.65 -1.64 -37.51
N SER A 43 17.92 -1.79 -37.15
CA SER A 43 18.29 -2.14 -35.80
C SER A 43 17.65 -1.11 -34.87
N LEU A 44 16.65 -1.55 -34.11
CA LEU A 44 16.06 -0.86 -32.98
C LEU A 44 17.15 -0.71 -31.91
N GLN A 45 18.13 0.16 -32.15
CA GLN A 45 18.93 0.76 -31.10
C GLN A 45 17.95 1.65 -30.33
N MET A 46 17.30 1.10 -29.30
CA MET A 46 16.83 1.90 -28.18
C MET A 46 18.07 2.52 -27.53
N ALA A 47 18.56 3.61 -28.11
CA ALA A 47 19.49 4.49 -27.43
C ALA A 47 18.73 5.01 -26.21
N SER A 48 19.04 4.45 -25.04
CA SER A 48 18.60 5.02 -23.78
C SER A 48 19.29 6.38 -23.68
N SER A 49 18.55 7.44 -24.01
CA SER A 49 19.00 8.78 -23.67
C SER A 49 19.33 8.79 -22.18
N PRO A 50 20.51 9.27 -21.78
CA PRO A 50 20.85 9.35 -20.37
C PRO A 50 19.81 10.20 -19.65
N LEU A 51 19.41 9.77 -18.45
CA LEU A 51 18.50 10.54 -17.61
C LEU A 51 19.05 11.96 -17.42
N THR A 52 18.16 12.95 -17.48
CA THR A 52 18.49 14.31 -17.07
C THR A 52 18.83 14.34 -15.57
N ASN A 53 19.53 15.39 -15.12
CA ASN A 53 19.85 15.55 -13.70
C ASN A 53 18.58 15.58 -12.83
N ASP A 54 17.49 16.18 -13.33
CA ASP A 54 16.23 16.28 -12.59
C ASP A 54 15.50 14.93 -12.52
N GLU A 55 15.49 14.15 -13.61
CA GLU A 55 14.95 12.78 -13.60
C GLU A 55 15.77 11.85 -12.70
N ALA A 56 17.10 12.01 -12.69
CA ALA A 56 17.96 11.26 -11.79
C ALA A 56 17.71 11.61 -10.31
N ALA A 57 17.50 12.90 -10.00
CA ALA A 57 17.13 13.36 -8.67
C ALA A 57 15.76 12.82 -8.24
N LEU A 58 14.77 12.83 -9.15
CA LEU A 58 13.46 12.24 -8.92
C LEU A 58 13.57 10.73 -8.62
N ALA A 59 14.27 9.99 -9.47
CA ALA A 59 14.48 8.55 -9.29
C ALA A 59 15.17 8.25 -7.94
N PHE A 60 16.18 9.04 -7.58
CA PHE A 60 16.84 8.94 -6.28
C PHE A 60 15.85 9.09 -5.12
N TRP A 61 15.02 10.13 -5.12
CA TRP A 61 14.09 10.37 -4.02
C TRP A 61 12.96 9.34 -3.93
N VAL A 62 12.47 8.85 -5.07
CA VAL A 62 11.51 7.74 -5.11
C VAL A 62 12.12 6.46 -4.53
N VAL A 63 13.36 6.13 -4.89
CA VAL A 63 14.08 4.98 -4.32
C VAL A 63 14.38 5.19 -2.84
N ALA A 64 14.76 6.40 -2.41
CA ALA A 64 14.98 6.74 -1.01
C ALA A 64 13.70 6.60 -0.19
N PHE A 65 12.57 7.06 -0.71
CA PHE A 65 11.25 6.86 -0.11
C PHE A 65 10.93 5.37 0.05
N ALA A 66 11.01 4.59 -1.03
CA ALA A 66 10.66 3.17 -1.02
C ALA A 66 11.57 2.36 -0.09
N SER A 67 12.90 2.55 -0.20
CA SER A 67 13.89 1.83 0.61
C SER A 67 13.82 2.20 2.09
N SER A 68 13.61 3.48 2.43
CA SER A 68 13.44 3.90 3.83
C SER A 68 12.18 3.30 4.45
N HIS A 69 11.05 3.27 3.73
CA HIS A 69 9.82 2.68 4.25
C HIS A 69 9.96 1.18 4.46
N ILE A 70 10.45 0.46 3.44
CA ILE A 70 10.63 -0.99 3.53
C ILE A 70 11.66 -1.34 4.61
N GLY A 71 12.78 -0.61 4.68
CA GLY A 71 13.87 -0.83 5.62
C GLY A 71 13.53 -0.50 7.08
N MET A 72 12.91 0.67 7.34
CA MET A 72 12.43 1.03 8.69
C MET A 72 11.38 0.04 9.17
N SER A 73 10.49 -0.37 8.26
CA SER A 73 9.52 -1.40 8.55
C SER A 73 10.25 -2.72 8.91
N ALA A 74 11.30 -3.11 8.19
CA ALA A 74 12.02 -4.38 8.40
C ALA A 74 12.76 -4.43 9.75
N THR A 75 13.23 -3.28 10.22
CA THR A 75 13.96 -3.13 11.49
C THR A 75 13.08 -2.55 12.61
N ARG A 76 11.76 -2.49 12.40
CA ARG A 76 10.81 -1.80 13.27
C ARG A 76 10.92 -2.20 14.73
N SER A 77 10.91 -3.51 15.05
CA SER A 77 10.95 -3.98 16.43
C SER A 77 12.23 -3.55 17.15
N PHE A 78 13.37 -3.62 16.45
CA PHE A 78 14.66 -3.17 16.99
C PHE A 78 14.68 -1.66 17.24
N ILE A 79 14.18 -0.87 16.28
CA ILE A 79 14.11 0.59 16.42
C ILE A 79 13.17 0.97 17.58
N ILE A 80 11.99 0.36 17.68
CA ILE A 80 11.03 0.61 18.75
C ILE A 80 11.65 0.30 20.12
N SER A 81 12.27 -0.87 20.29
CA SER A 81 12.92 -1.23 21.55
C SER A 81 14.02 -0.23 21.92
N THR A 82 14.90 0.10 20.97
CA THR A 82 16.01 1.03 21.19
C THR A 82 15.51 2.43 21.58
N LEU A 83 14.46 2.92 20.90
CA LEU A 83 13.86 4.22 21.22
C LEU A 83 13.13 4.20 22.58
N GLY A 84 12.53 3.07 22.93
CA GLY A 84 11.90 2.86 24.23
C GLY A 84 12.91 2.89 25.38
N ASP A 85 14.02 2.17 25.24
CA ASP A 85 15.12 2.15 26.20
C ASP A 85 15.75 3.55 26.34
N MET A 86 15.94 4.25 25.22
CA MET A 86 16.40 5.64 25.21
C MET A 86 15.42 6.56 25.96
N ALA A 87 14.12 6.45 25.69
CA ALA A 87 13.10 7.25 26.37
C ALA A 87 13.08 6.98 27.88
N SER A 88 13.26 5.72 28.29
CA SER A 88 13.40 5.35 29.70
C SER A 88 14.67 5.94 30.32
N SER A 89 15.81 5.91 29.63
CA SER A 89 17.07 6.49 30.11
C SER A 89 17.03 8.01 30.28
N LEU A 90 16.17 8.68 29.50
CA LEU A 90 15.90 10.11 29.58
C LEU A 90 14.79 10.46 30.57
N ASP A 91 14.32 9.47 31.36
CA ASP A 91 13.26 9.61 32.35
C ASP A 91 11.93 10.12 31.75
N LEU A 92 11.64 9.82 30.48
CA LEU A 92 10.41 10.25 29.81
C LEU A 92 9.23 9.31 30.07
N VAL A 93 9.51 8.09 30.52
CA VAL A 93 8.54 7.01 30.71
C VAL A 93 7.96 7.07 32.12
N GLY A 94 6.64 6.91 32.25
CA GLY A 94 5.95 6.83 33.53
C GLY A 94 5.65 8.18 34.21
N ARG A 95 5.96 9.32 33.55
CA ARG A 95 5.68 10.66 34.10
C ARG A 95 4.19 10.95 34.14
N GLU A 96 3.66 11.23 35.33
CA GLU A 96 2.23 11.53 35.53
C GLU A 96 1.82 12.90 34.97
N GLU A 97 2.79 13.79 34.79
CA GLU A 97 2.60 15.13 34.23
C GLU A 97 2.30 15.10 32.72
N TRP A 98 2.74 14.04 32.03
CA TRP A 98 2.65 13.93 30.59
C TRP A 98 1.40 13.15 30.24
N LYS A 99 0.29 13.88 30.21
CA LYS A 99 -1.02 13.34 29.85
C LYS A 99 -1.38 13.72 28.42
N LEU A 100 -2.01 12.78 27.74
CA LEU A 100 -2.74 13.02 26.52
C LEU A 100 -3.94 13.94 26.83
N PRO A 101 -4.39 14.75 25.87
CA PRO A 101 -5.62 15.51 26.03
C PRO A 101 -6.81 14.61 26.37
N ASP A 102 -7.77 15.09 27.16
CA ASP A 102 -8.93 14.32 27.65
C ASP A 102 -9.80 13.71 26.52
N TRP A 103 -9.70 14.24 25.31
CA TRP A 103 -10.42 13.76 24.12
C TRP A 103 -9.67 12.65 23.36
N TRP A 104 -8.44 12.32 23.76
CA TRP A 104 -7.65 11.27 23.12
C TRP A 104 -7.96 9.92 23.77
N PRO A 105 -8.37 8.90 22.98
CA PRO A 105 -8.64 7.57 23.52
C PRO A 105 -7.32 6.95 24.00
N GLY A 106 -7.19 6.81 25.33
CA GLY A 106 -6.08 6.12 25.97
C GLY A 106 -5.97 4.65 25.55
N ASP A 107 -4.83 4.02 25.85
CA ASP A 107 -4.69 2.57 25.72
C ASP A 107 -4.92 1.85 27.05
N SER A 108 -5.17 0.53 26.97
CA SER A 108 -5.41 -0.33 28.13
C SER A 108 -4.19 -0.51 29.03
N SER A 109 -3.00 -0.14 28.56
CA SER A 109 -1.73 -0.27 29.28
C SER A 109 -1.38 0.97 30.12
N GLY A 110 -1.98 2.12 29.86
CA GLY A 110 -1.51 3.40 30.41
C GLY A 110 -2.54 4.49 30.67
N GLY A 111 -3.81 4.28 30.32
CA GLY A 111 -4.86 5.28 30.48
C GLY A 111 -4.57 6.54 29.68
N ASP A 112 -4.56 7.70 30.35
CA ASP A 112 -4.35 9.03 29.75
C ASP A 112 -2.87 9.43 29.63
N ARG A 113 -1.91 8.56 29.98
CA ARG A 113 -0.48 8.91 29.96
C ARG A 113 0.09 8.89 28.54
N LEU A 114 0.96 9.85 28.22
CA LEU A 114 1.63 9.93 26.92
C LEU A 114 2.61 8.78 26.70
N PHE A 115 3.43 8.49 27.72
CA PHE A 115 4.45 7.43 27.71
C PHE A 115 4.32 6.56 28.97
N PRO A 116 3.31 5.70 29.07
CA PRO A 116 3.08 4.86 30.25
C PRO A 116 4.22 3.85 30.47
N ASP A 117 4.77 3.32 29.38
CA ASP A 117 5.82 2.32 29.36
C ASP A 117 6.81 2.55 28.19
N ALA A 118 7.95 1.87 28.22
CA ALA A 118 9.02 2.03 27.23
C ALA A 118 8.60 1.55 25.83
N ASP A 119 7.77 0.50 25.71
CA ASP A 119 7.32 -0.03 24.42
C ASP A 119 6.35 0.96 23.73
N THR A 120 5.44 1.56 24.51
CA THR A 120 4.54 2.61 24.05
C THR A 120 5.30 3.86 23.65
N ALA A 121 6.27 4.32 24.46
CA ALA A 121 7.14 5.44 24.11
C ALA A 121 7.92 5.18 22.80
N GLY A 122 8.56 4.01 22.69
CA GLY A 122 9.30 3.59 21.51
C GLY A 122 8.42 3.56 20.26
N ARG A 123 7.19 3.05 20.35
CA ARG A 123 6.21 3.07 19.24
C ARG A 123 5.86 4.48 18.78
N GLN A 124 5.60 5.39 19.70
CA GLN A 124 5.20 6.76 19.34
C GLN A 124 6.37 7.53 18.72
N ILE A 125 7.56 7.43 19.30
CA ILE A 125 8.78 8.05 18.74
C ILE A 125 9.09 7.46 17.37
N TYR A 126 8.98 6.13 17.21
CA TYR A 126 9.11 5.47 15.91
C TYR A 126 8.11 6.02 14.88
N ARG A 127 6.83 6.16 15.23
CA ARG A 127 5.81 6.71 14.32
C ARG A 127 6.13 8.14 13.91
N ALA A 128 6.56 8.98 14.86
CA ALA A 128 6.94 10.36 14.58
C ALA A 128 8.17 10.42 13.65
N GLY A 129 9.21 9.65 13.95
CA GLY A 129 10.42 9.56 13.13
C GLY A 129 10.14 9.01 11.73
N TYR A 130 9.37 7.92 11.64
CA TYR A 130 8.91 7.34 10.38
C TYR A 130 8.15 8.39 9.56
N THR A 131 7.19 9.09 10.16
CA THR A 131 6.41 10.15 9.49
C THR A 131 7.30 11.27 8.97
N ALA A 132 8.30 11.72 9.77
CA ALA A 132 9.24 12.75 9.34
C ALA A 132 10.08 12.30 8.14
N VAL A 133 10.63 11.08 8.20
CA VAL A 133 11.40 10.49 7.08
C VAL A 133 10.53 10.34 5.83
N SER A 134 9.28 9.86 5.99
CA SER A 134 8.33 9.74 4.90
C SER A 134 8.00 11.08 4.26
N PHE A 135 7.74 12.10 5.08
CA PHE A 135 7.43 13.44 4.62
C PHE A 135 8.60 14.05 3.83
N VAL A 136 9.82 13.94 4.36
CA VAL A 136 11.02 14.47 3.68
C VAL A 136 11.28 13.74 2.36
N THR A 137 11.27 12.42 2.36
CA THR A 137 11.59 11.64 1.15
C THR A 137 10.52 11.77 0.07
N LEU A 138 9.24 11.65 0.42
CA LEU A 138 8.13 11.79 -0.53
C LEU A 138 7.95 13.25 -0.99
N GLY A 139 8.07 14.20 -0.07
CA GLY A 139 8.01 15.63 -0.39
C GLY A 139 9.13 16.06 -1.32
N SER A 140 10.35 15.54 -1.12
CA SER A 140 11.49 15.78 -2.02
C SER A 140 11.29 15.10 -3.38
N ALA A 141 10.72 13.90 -3.42
CA ALA A 141 10.34 13.24 -4.68
C ALA A 141 9.32 14.08 -5.45
N PHE A 142 8.32 14.63 -4.77
CA PHE A 142 7.32 15.50 -5.41
C PHE A 142 7.93 16.81 -5.91
N ALA A 143 8.81 17.46 -5.14
CA ALA A 143 9.52 18.67 -5.57
C ALA A 143 10.43 18.42 -6.79
N ALA A 144 11.16 17.30 -6.79
CA ALA A 144 11.97 16.88 -7.93
C ALA A 144 11.11 16.56 -9.16
N TYR A 145 9.93 15.95 -8.96
CA TYR A 145 8.97 15.69 -10.03
C TYR A 145 8.46 16.98 -10.66
N LEU A 146 8.06 17.98 -9.86
CA LEU A 146 7.64 19.28 -10.39
C LEU A 146 8.75 19.94 -11.22
N THR A 147 10.00 19.89 -10.74
CA THR A 147 11.15 20.43 -11.48
C THR A 147 11.38 19.69 -12.81
N ALA A 148 11.39 18.35 -12.78
CA ALA A 148 11.58 17.51 -13.97
C ALA A 148 10.44 17.67 -14.99
N SER A 149 9.22 17.88 -14.52
CA SER A 149 8.04 18.04 -15.37
C SER A 149 7.93 19.42 -16.02
N SER A 150 8.42 20.49 -15.37
CA SER A 150 8.51 21.83 -15.98
C SER A 150 9.59 21.91 -17.08
N GLY A 151 10.66 21.11 -16.97
CA GLY A 151 11.75 21.07 -17.96
C GLY A 151 11.45 20.21 -19.19
N ALA A 152 10.48 19.30 -19.11
CA ALA A 152 10.06 18.46 -20.23
C ALA A 152 9.30 19.32 -21.25
N SER A 153 9.83 19.43 -22.47
CA SER A 153 9.19 20.18 -23.56
C SER A 153 7.73 19.77 -23.71
N ALA A 154 6.84 20.76 -23.82
CA ALA A 154 5.39 20.63 -23.88
C ALA A 154 4.84 19.82 -25.08
N ASP A 155 5.71 19.16 -25.86
CA ASP A 155 5.36 18.41 -27.06
C ASP A 155 4.55 17.13 -26.78
N VAL A 156 4.47 16.70 -25.52
CA VAL A 156 3.55 15.63 -25.07
C VAL A 156 2.46 16.22 -24.17
N SER A 157 1.81 17.29 -24.62
CA SER A 157 0.59 17.82 -23.97
C SER A 157 -0.61 16.92 -24.29
N VAL A 158 -0.59 15.69 -23.77
CA VAL A 158 -1.77 14.83 -23.78
C VAL A 158 -2.71 15.31 -22.68
N ASN A 159 -3.75 16.05 -23.08
CA ASN A 159 -5.11 15.91 -22.52
C ASN A 159 -5.40 16.50 -21.14
N THR A 160 -4.76 17.58 -20.73
CA THR A 160 -5.17 18.27 -19.51
C THR A 160 -6.28 19.30 -19.83
N LEU A 161 -7.52 18.83 -19.64
CA LEU A 161 -8.76 19.59 -19.39
C LEU A 161 -9.45 20.41 -20.49
N GLY A 162 -8.79 20.79 -21.58
CA GLY A 162 -9.41 21.62 -22.63
C GLY A 162 -9.84 20.89 -23.91
N PHE A 163 -9.28 19.71 -24.17
CA PHE A 163 -9.30 19.11 -25.52
C PHE A 163 -9.92 17.72 -25.61
N VAL A 164 -10.63 17.24 -24.57
CA VAL A 164 -11.33 15.93 -24.63
C VAL A 164 -12.31 15.89 -25.81
N ASP A 165 -12.90 17.04 -26.16
CA ASP A 165 -13.83 17.18 -27.28
C ASP A 165 -13.18 17.16 -28.67
N ASP A 166 -11.85 17.23 -28.76
CA ASP A 166 -11.09 17.24 -30.03
C ASP A 166 -10.25 15.97 -30.21
N MET A 167 -10.21 15.07 -29.23
CA MET A 167 -9.50 13.79 -29.38
C MET A 167 -10.23 12.86 -30.33
N GLY A 168 -9.50 12.02 -31.05
CA GLY A 168 -10.07 10.84 -31.71
C GLY A 168 -10.79 9.92 -30.70
N SER A 169 -11.73 9.11 -31.18
CA SER A 169 -12.53 8.18 -30.36
C SER A 169 -11.68 7.31 -29.45
N ASP A 170 -10.54 6.82 -29.96
CA ASP A 170 -9.68 5.86 -29.27
C ASP A 170 -8.95 6.53 -28.10
N ALA A 171 -8.49 7.77 -28.27
CA ALA A 171 -7.86 8.54 -27.21
C ALA A 171 -8.85 8.92 -26.10
N ARG A 172 -10.11 9.24 -26.45
CA ARG A 172 -11.18 9.48 -25.45
C ARG A 172 -11.47 8.24 -24.63
N PHE A 173 -11.54 7.09 -25.29
CA PHE A 173 -11.77 5.81 -24.63
C PHE A 173 -10.63 5.49 -23.65
N LEU A 174 -9.37 5.59 -24.08
CA LEU A 174 -8.21 5.34 -23.22
C LEU A 174 -8.18 6.29 -22.03
N TYR A 175 -8.35 7.60 -22.26
CA TYR A 175 -8.42 8.59 -21.18
C TYR A 175 -9.52 8.26 -20.16
N SER A 176 -10.72 7.91 -20.64
CA SER A 176 -11.85 7.54 -19.78
C SER A 176 -11.60 6.25 -19.00
N ALA A 177 -10.93 5.28 -19.61
CA ALA A 177 -10.55 4.03 -18.96
C ALA A 177 -9.53 4.27 -17.85
N TYR A 178 -8.52 5.11 -18.07
CA TYR A 178 -7.53 5.45 -17.04
C TYR A 178 -8.15 6.29 -15.92
N MET A 179 -8.98 7.28 -16.25
CA MET A 179 -9.68 8.08 -15.23
C MET A 179 -10.63 7.20 -14.39
N GLY A 180 -11.37 6.30 -15.03
CA GLY A 180 -12.19 5.30 -14.33
C GLY A 180 -11.35 4.38 -13.44
N THR A 181 -10.19 3.92 -13.92
CA THR A 181 -9.26 3.09 -13.15
C THR A 181 -8.73 3.80 -11.90
N ALA A 182 -8.29 5.05 -12.04
CA ALA A 182 -7.83 5.88 -10.93
C ALA A 182 -8.96 6.10 -9.90
N ALA A 183 -10.16 6.45 -10.37
CA ALA A 183 -11.32 6.66 -9.51
C ALA A 183 -11.73 5.39 -8.74
N LEU A 184 -11.80 4.23 -9.40
CA LEU A 184 -12.11 2.94 -8.76
C LEU A 184 -11.05 2.56 -7.72
N SER A 185 -9.79 2.92 -7.95
CA SER A 185 -8.69 2.69 -7.00
C SER A 185 -8.84 3.52 -5.73
N PHE A 186 -9.28 4.78 -5.85
CA PHE A 186 -9.69 5.59 -4.69
C PHE A 186 -10.90 4.98 -3.97
N GLY A 187 -11.91 4.52 -4.73
CA GLY A 187 -13.07 3.81 -4.20
C GLY A 187 -12.68 2.62 -3.35
N ALA A 188 -11.80 1.75 -3.86
CA ALA A 188 -11.28 0.60 -3.14
C ALA A 188 -10.50 1.00 -1.88
N SER A 189 -9.64 2.03 -1.98
CA SER A 189 -8.85 2.52 -0.85
C SER A 189 -9.73 3.07 0.28
N ILE A 190 -10.73 3.90 -0.06
CA ILE A 190 -11.66 4.49 0.91
C ILE A 190 -12.52 3.40 1.54
N ALA A 191 -13.10 2.51 0.72
CA ALA A 191 -13.86 1.36 1.18
C ALA A 191 -13.05 0.48 2.13
N SER A 192 -11.75 0.31 1.89
CA SER A 192 -10.87 -0.50 2.75
C SER A 192 -10.65 0.10 4.14
N LEU A 193 -10.84 1.42 4.32
CA LEU A 193 -10.78 2.04 5.65
C LEU A 193 -11.90 1.54 6.57
N PHE A 194 -13.00 1.07 6.00
CA PHE A 194 -14.14 0.51 6.74
C PHE A 194 -14.07 -1.02 6.81
N ASN A 195 -13.02 -1.64 6.26
CA ASN A 195 -12.86 -3.07 6.25
C ASN A 195 -11.89 -3.51 7.36
N ALA A 196 -12.39 -4.35 8.26
CA ALA A 196 -11.57 -5.07 9.23
C ALA A 196 -10.44 -5.84 8.53
N SER A 197 -9.21 -5.68 9.00
CA SER A 197 -8.06 -6.43 8.49
C SER A 197 -6.98 -6.49 9.57
N PRO A 198 -6.24 -7.61 9.69
CA PRO A 198 -5.11 -7.68 10.62
C PRO A 198 -3.94 -6.83 10.12
N LEU A 199 -3.96 -6.46 8.84
CA LEU A 199 -3.02 -5.54 8.20
C LEU A 199 -3.54 -4.09 8.21
N GLY A 200 -4.78 -3.87 8.67
CA GLY A 200 -5.44 -2.57 8.73
C GLY A 200 -5.14 -1.81 10.02
N LEU A 201 -5.39 -0.50 9.99
CA LEU A 201 -5.17 0.41 11.13
C LEU A 201 -6.40 0.58 12.02
N MET A 202 -7.59 0.23 11.54
CA MET A 202 -8.82 0.48 12.28
C MET A 202 -9.03 -0.56 13.39
N PRO A 203 -9.29 -0.13 14.64
CA PRO A 203 -9.84 -1.02 15.66
C PRO A 203 -11.24 -1.47 15.25
N ASN A 204 -11.56 -2.72 15.56
CA ASN A 204 -12.91 -3.24 15.35
C ASN A 204 -13.73 -3.17 16.62
N PHE A 205 -15.04 -3.09 16.44
CA PHE A 205 -15.97 -2.85 17.51
C PHE A 205 -17.18 -3.77 17.40
N GLU A 206 -17.58 -4.37 18.51
CA GLU A 206 -18.80 -5.16 18.67
C GLU A 206 -19.82 -4.42 19.54
N THR A 207 -21.10 -4.57 19.19
CA THR A 207 -22.20 -3.99 19.97
C THR A 207 -22.65 -4.98 21.05
N GLN A 208 -22.94 -4.53 22.27
CA GLN A 208 -23.42 -5.41 23.35
C GLN A 208 -24.61 -6.31 22.98
N SER A 209 -25.46 -5.89 22.04
CA SER A 209 -26.57 -6.70 21.53
C SER A 209 -26.12 -7.97 20.80
N SER A 210 -24.97 -7.99 20.11
CA SER A 210 -24.43 -9.20 19.46
C SER A 210 -23.76 -10.17 20.42
N LEU A 211 -23.32 -9.71 21.61
CA LEU A 211 -22.83 -10.59 22.67
C LEU A 211 -23.98 -11.35 23.35
N SER A 212 -25.17 -10.76 23.45
CA SER A 212 -26.33 -11.40 24.07
C SER A 212 -26.94 -12.56 23.25
N SER A 213 -26.63 -12.65 21.96
CA SER A 213 -27.07 -13.75 21.07
C SER A 213 -26.05 -14.88 20.92
N SER A 214 -24.78 -14.64 21.27
CA SER A 214 -23.72 -15.66 21.31
C SER A 214 -23.60 -16.18 22.74
N GLY A 215 -24.41 -17.19 23.07
CA GLY A 215 -24.73 -17.65 24.43
C GLY A 215 -23.61 -18.24 25.30
N ASP A 216 -22.36 -17.77 25.21
CA ASP A 216 -21.28 -18.17 26.10
C ASP A 216 -20.21 -17.08 26.19
N LYS A 217 -20.27 -16.26 27.26
CA LYS A 217 -19.11 -15.75 28.01
C LYS A 217 -19.60 -14.91 29.20
N GLN A 218 -19.36 -15.45 30.38
CA GLN A 218 -19.63 -14.84 31.67
C GLN A 218 -18.89 -13.49 31.78
N LEU A 219 -19.66 -12.44 32.10
CA LEU A 219 -19.20 -11.06 32.27
C LEU A 219 -18.10 -10.99 33.35
N LEU A 220 -16.84 -10.88 32.94
CA LEU A 220 -15.76 -10.37 33.80
C LEU A 220 -15.96 -8.85 33.98
N PRO A 221 -15.66 -8.29 35.17
CA PRO A 221 -15.90 -6.89 35.46
C PRO A 221 -15.12 -6.00 34.49
N ASP A 222 -15.85 -5.03 33.92
CA ASP A 222 -15.39 -4.07 32.93
C ASP A 222 -14.05 -3.43 33.35
N SER A 223 -13.00 -3.62 32.55
CA SER A 223 -11.81 -2.77 32.67
C SER A 223 -12.20 -1.36 32.22
N PRO A 224 -12.01 -0.32 33.05
CA PRO A 224 -12.39 1.03 32.70
C PRO A 224 -11.59 1.50 31.48
N GLY A 225 -12.25 1.64 30.33
CA GLY A 225 -11.66 2.08 29.07
C GLY A 225 -12.15 1.35 27.80
N ASP A 226 -12.72 0.14 27.94
CA ASP A 226 -13.03 -0.73 26.79
C ASP A 226 -14.43 -0.57 26.19
N THR A 227 -15.31 0.20 26.82
CA THR A 227 -16.71 0.39 26.40
C THR A 227 -17.06 1.86 26.31
N LEU A 228 -17.30 2.33 25.08
CA LEU A 228 -17.79 3.68 24.80
C LEU A 228 -19.19 3.56 24.19
N GLY A 229 -20.22 3.82 24.99
CA GLY A 229 -21.62 3.79 24.51
C GLY A 229 -22.19 2.40 24.18
N GLY A 230 -21.75 1.33 24.86
CA GLY A 230 -22.22 -0.04 24.60
C GLY A 230 -21.52 -0.75 23.43
N ILE A 231 -20.47 -0.14 22.91
CA ILE A 231 -19.61 -0.64 21.85
C ILE A 231 -18.28 -1.08 22.49
N ARG A 232 -17.89 -2.35 22.33
CA ARG A 232 -16.64 -2.92 22.85
C ARG A 232 -15.64 -3.16 21.73
N ARG A 233 -14.37 -2.81 21.94
CA ARG A 233 -13.31 -3.14 20.98
C ARG A 233 -13.10 -4.66 20.93
N ASP A 234 -13.13 -5.24 19.74
CA ASP A 234 -12.77 -6.65 19.51
C ASP A 234 -11.84 -6.77 18.30
N ASP A 235 -10.54 -6.92 18.60
CA ASP A 235 -9.51 -7.04 17.59
C ASP A 235 -9.40 -8.46 17.01
N SER A 236 -10.02 -9.48 17.61
CA SER A 236 -10.01 -10.86 17.07
C SER A 236 -10.75 -10.97 15.74
N LEU A 237 -11.74 -10.11 15.51
CA LEU A 237 -12.48 -9.99 14.26
C LEU A 237 -11.57 -9.69 13.05
N LYS A 238 -10.38 -9.13 13.28
CA LYS A 238 -9.42 -8.83 12.22
C LYS A 238 -8.85 -10.09 11.57
N PHE A 239 -8.86 -11.25 12.23
CA PHE A 239 -8.35 -12.49 11.64
C PHE A 239 -9.37 -13.19 10.73
N THR A 240 -10.60 -12.69 10.63
CA THR A 240 -11.60 -13.26 9.74
C THR A 240 -11.58 -12.54 8.39
N ALA A 241 -11.40 -13.29 7.30
CA ALA A 241 -11.50 -12.72 5.96
C ALA A 241 -12.94 -12.28 5.67
N ARG A 242 -13.15 -10.96 5.58
CA ARG A 242 -14.43 -10.33 5.25
C ARG A 242 -14.28 -9.14 4.32
N GLY A 243 -15.34 -8.88 3.54
CA GLY A 243 -15.42 -7.76 2.60
C GLY A 243 -14.23 -7.73 1.65
N LEU A 244 -13.51 -6.61 1.60
CA LEU A 244 -12.41 -6.41 0.66
C LEU A 244 -11.20 -7.32 0.92
N THR A 245 -11.02 -7.84 2.14
CA THR A 245 -9.94 -8.81 2.40
C THR A 245 -10.14 -10.15 1.69
N ARG A 246 -11.36 -10.45 1.23
CA ARG A 246 -11.63 -11.61 0.35
C ARG A 246 -11.12 -11.41 -1.07
N ILE A 247 -11.01 -10.15 -1.53
CA ILE A 247 -10.44 -9.80 -2.84
C ILE A 247 -8.91 -9.85 -2.77
N THR A 248 -8.34 -9.11 -1.83
CA THR A 248 -6.90 -9.14 -1.54
C THR A 248 -6.68 -8.87 -0.06
N ARG A 249 -5.67 -9.51 0.51
CA ARG A 249 -5.18 -9.26 1.87
C ARG A 249 -4.70 -7.82 2.11
N HIS A 250 -4.34 -7.08 1.04
CA HIS A 250 -3.85 -5.69 1.11
C HIS A 250 -4.82 -4.68 0.44
N PRO A 251 -6.08 -4.60 0.90
CA PRO A 251 -7.10 -3.81 0.19
C PRO A 251 -6.87 -2.30 0.28
N LEU A 252 -6.03 -1.84 1.22
CA LEU A 252 -5.69 -0.43 1.40
C LEU A 252 -4.56 0.05 0.50
N ILE A 253 -3.51 -0.78 0.33
CA ILE A 253 -2.27 -0.35 -0.32
C ILE A 253 -2.24 -0.77 -1.79
N LEU A 254 -2.73 -1.96 -2.14
CA LEU A 254 -2.67 -2.43 -3.53
C LEU A 254 -3.48 -1.62 -4.55
N PRO A 255 -4.57 -0.88 -4.20
CA PRO A 255 -5.18 0.03 -5.16
C PRO A 255 -4.25 1.15 -5.66
N VAL A 256 -3.15 1.45 -4.95
CA VAL A 256 -2.12 2.39 -5.41
C VAL A 256 -1.46 1.91 -6.72
N VAL A 257 -1.46 0.60 -7.01
CA VAL A 257 -0.87 0.04 -8.23
C VAL A 257 -1.63 0.47 -9.48
N PRO A 258 -2.92 0.13 -9.66
CA PRO A 258 -3.70 0.60 -10.80
C PRO A 258 -3.82 2.13 -10.84
N TRP A 259 -3.92 2.81 -9.68
CA TRP A 259 -3.89 4.27 -9.63
C TRP A 259 -2.58 4.84 -10.20
N GLY A 260 -1.43 4.40 -9.69
CA GLY A 260 -0.13 4.93 -10.11
C GLY A 260 0.14 4.71 -11.61
N ILE A 261 -0.26 3.56 -12.15
CA ILE A 261 -0.19 3.29 -13.60
C ILE A 261 -1.10 4.24 -14.38
N ALA A 262 -2.35 4.40 -13.94
CA ALA A 262 -3.31 5.27 -14.61
C ALA A 262 -2.90 6.74 -14.56
N THR A 263 -2.50 7.23 -13.40
CA THR A 263 -2.06 8.62 -13.21
C THR A 263 -0.76 8.91 -13.95
N SER A 264 0.16 7.93 -14.10
CA SER A 264 1.35 8.10 -14.97
C SER A 264 0.95 8.48 -16.41
N TYR A 265 -0.07 7.80 -16.94
CA TYR A 265 -0.60 8.10 -18.27
C TYR A 265 -1.36 9.43 -18.30
N LEU A 266 -2.23 9.67 -17.34
CA LEU A 266 -3.10 10.86 -17.28
C LEU A 266 -2.32 12.16 -17.04
N ALA A 267 -1.21 12.11 -16.31
CA ALA A 267 -0.43 13.29 -15.94
C ALA A 267 0.38 13.88 -17.11
N GLY A 268 0.61 13.11 -18.17
CA GLY A 268 1.39 13.54 -19.33
C GLY A 268 2.10 12.41 -20.06
N ASN A 269 2.12 11.19 -19.50
CA ASN A 269 2.74 10.01 -20.11
C ASN A 269 4.25 10.21 -20.40
N ARG A 270 4.93 11.01 -19.56
CA ARG A 270 6.37 11.31 -19.63
C ARG A 270 7.15 10.38 -18.71
N LEU A 271 8.45 10.29 -18.90
CA LEU A 271 9.32 9.46 -18.07
C LEU A 271 9.21 9.83 -16.58
N CYS A 272 9.20 11.13 -16.24
CA CYS A 272 9.06 11.58 -14.86
C CYS A 272 7.72 11.17 -14.22
N ASP A 273 6.62 11.11 -14.98
CA ASP A 273 5.32 10.65 -14.51
C ASP A 273 5.38 9.16 -14.11
N TYR A 274 6.01 8.32 -14.94
CA TYR A 274 6.23 6.90 -14.62
C TYR A 274 7.21 6.68 -13.48
N VAL A 275 8.27 7.49 -13.37
CA VAL A 275 9.22 7.38 -12.26
C VAL A 275 8.53 7.67 -10.93
N LEU A 276 7.71 8.73 -10.85
CA LEU A 276 6.98 9.05 -9.63
C LEU A 276 5.84 8.06 -9.36
N PHE A 277 4.82 8.04 -10.22
CA PHE A 277 3.58 7.29 -9.95
C PHE A 277 3.77 5.78 -10.14
N GLY A 278 4.53 5.38 -11.17
CA GLY A 278 4.93 3.98 -11.35
C GLY A 278 5.90 3.51 -10.25
N GLY A 279 6.79 4.39 -9.77
CA GLY A 279 7.64 4.12 -8.61
C GLY A 279 6.83 3.87 -7.34
N LEU A 280 5.79 4.67 -7.09
CA LEU A 280 4.85 4.46 -5.98
C LEU A 280 4.06 3.16 -6.13
N ALA A 281 3.65 2.79 -7.34
CA ALA A 281 3.01 1.51 -7.63
C ALA A 281 3.95 0.33 -7.31
N MET A 282 5.22 0.40 -7.73
CA MET A 282 6.23 -0.62 -7.41
C MET A 282 6.50 -0.70 -5.91
N TYR A 283 6.58 0.45 -5.23
CA TYR A 283 6.67 0.51 -3.77
C TYR A 283 5.47 -0.18 -3.11
N ALA A 284 4.24 0.05 -3.58
CA ALA A 284 3.04 -0.58 -3.01
C ALA A 284 3.13 -2.11 -3.11
N VAL A 285 3.53 -2.66 -4.26
CA VAL A 285 3.75 -4.11 -4.43
C VAL A 285 4.84 -4.63 -3.49
N ALA A 286 6.03 -4.01 -3.52
CA ALA A 286 7.18 -4.44 -2.75
C ALA A 286 6.95 -4.32 -1.24
N GLY A 287 6.29 -3.24 -0.80
CA GLY A 287 5.93 -2.99 0.59
C GLY A 287 4.94 -4.03 1.11
N CYS A 288 3.87 -4.31 0.37
CA CYS A 288 2.92 -5.37 0.70
C CYS A 288 3.61 -6.75 0.75
N PHE A 289 4.49 -7.05 -0.20
CA PHE A 289 5.23 -8.32 -0.20
C PHE A 289 6.19 -8.43 0.99
N ALA A 290 6.90 -7.36 1.33
CA ALA A 290 7.78 -7.31 2.50
C ALA A 290 7.00 -7.48 3.81
N GLN A 291 5.77 -6.95 3.89
CA GLN A 291 4.87 -7.19 5.02
C GLN A 291 4.51 -8.68 5.11
N ASP A 292 4.16 -9.32 4.00
CA ASP A 292 3.82 -10.75 3.95
C ASP A 292 4.96 -11.63 4.44
N LEU A 293 6.18 -11.36 3.97
CA LEU A 293 7.36 -12.12 4.34
C LEU A 293 7.61 -12.11 5.85
N ARG A 294 7.35 -11.00 6.54
CA ARG A 294 7.56 -10.95 7.99
C ARG A 294 6.58 -11.81 8.75
N VAL A 295 5.35 -11.87 8.28
CA VAL A 295 4.35 -12.73 8.91
C VAL A 295 4.69 -14.19 8.67
N ILE A 296 5.09 -14.54 7.45
CA ILE A 296 5.51 -15.90 7.09
C ILE A 296 6.74 -16.35 7.88
N ARG A 297 7.68 -15.42 8.14
CA ARG A 297 8.90 -15.71 8.90
C ARG A 297 8.74 -15.59 10.41
N GLU A 298 7.54 -15.28 10.90
CA GLU A 298 7.28 -15.04 12.33
C GLU A 298 8.17 -13.93 12.93
N GLU A 299 8.74 -13.07 12.08
CA GLU A 299 9.81 -12.11 12.42
C GLU A 299 9.27 -10.84 13.11
N GLY A 300 7.95 -10.69 13.26
CA GLY A 300 7.42 -9.60 14.09
C GLY A 300 5.97 -9.22 13.89
N SER A 301 5.64 -8.10 14.54
CA SER A 301 4.30 -7.56 14.65
C SER A 301 3.71 -7.10 13.32
N VAL A 302 2.47 -7.47 13.08
CA VAL A 302 1.70 -7.06 11.91
C VAL A 302 0.73 -5.96 12.30
N GLY A 303 0.78 -4.83 11.59
CA GLY A 303 0.04 -3.64 12.00
C GLY A 303 0.53 -3.07 13.33
N THR A 304 -0.30 -2.33 14.03
CA THR A 304 0.06 -1.62 15.28
C THR A 304 -0.12 -2.45 16.55
N VAL A 305 -0.67 -3.67 16.47
CA VAL A 305 -1.25 -4.34 17.64
C VAL A 305 -0.74 -5.77 17.86
N PHE A 306 -0.60 -6.61 16.83
CA PHE A 306 -0.37 -8.04 17.06
C PHE A 306 1.10 -8.40 17.03
N LYS A 307 1.64 -9.05 18.05
CA LYS A 307 2.94 -9.74 17.98
C LYS A 307 2.64 -11.24 17.92
N PRO A 308 3.10 -11.98 16.88
CA PRO A 308 2.93 -13.43 16.80
C PRO A 308 3.44 -14.21 18.04
N THR A 309 4.34 -13.58 18.80
CA THR A 309 4.94 -14.11 20.02
C THR A 309 4.11 -13.91 21.29
N ASP A 310 3.04 -13.11 21.26
CA ASP A 310 2.28 -12.78 22.49
C ASP A 310 1.31 -13.90 22.87
N SER A 311 0.78 -14.66 21.90
CA SER A 311 0.05 -15.91 22.17
C SER A 311 0.08 -16.87 20.97
N ALA A 312 0.17 -18.19 21.23
CA ALA A 312 0.11 -19.22 20.19
C ALA A 312 -1.22 -19.21 19.39
N GLU A 313 -2.29 -18.71 20.01
CA GLU A 313 -3.62 -18.61 19.41
C GLU A 313 -3.67 -17.53 18.33
N GLU A 314 -3.11 -16.34 18.57
CA GLU A 314 -3.04 -15.26 17.58
C GLU A 314 -2.21 -15.64 16.36
N GLY A 315 -1.07 -16.32 16.56
CA GLY A 315 -0.26 -16.86 15.46
C GLY A 315 -1.03 -17.85 14.59
N GLN A 316 -1.82 -18.74 15.20
CA GLN A 316 -2.66 -19.69 14.49
C GLN A 316 -3.80 -19.00 13.71
N GLN A 317 -4.44 -18.00 14.30
CA GLN A 317 -5.50 -17.21 13.66
C GLN A 317 -4.96 -16.42 12.46
N LEU A 318 -3.79 -15.81 12.60
CA LEU A 318 -3.12 -15.10 11.52
C LEU A 318 -2.70 -16.01 10.37
N SER A 319 -2.18 -17.20 10.68
CA SER A 319 -1.89 -18.23 9.67
C SER A 319 -3.15 -18.67 8.95
N GLY A 320 -4.26 -18.87 9.67
CA GLY A 320 -5.58 -19.17 9.09
C GLY A 320 -6.05 -18.08 8.12
N PHE A 321 -5.92 -16.81 8.49
CA PHE A 321 -6.24 -15.68 7.62
C PHE A 321 -5.42 -15.71 6.31
N PHE A 322 -4.12 -16.01 6.40
CA PHE A 322 -3.22 -16.08 5.24
C PHE A 322 -3.57 -17.22 4.31
N GLN A 323 -4.03 -18.35 4.86
CA GLN A 323 -4.43 -19.51 4.07
C GLN A 323 -5.68 -19.24 3.24
N VAL A 324 -6.60 -18.39 3.71
CA VAL A 324 -7.88 -18.11 3.01
C VAL A 324 -7.87 -16.83 2.17
N THR A 325 -6.82 -16.03 2.22
CA THR A 325 -6.68 -14.77 1.46
C THR A 325 -5.53 -14.83 0.46
N SER A 326 -5.47 -13.88 -0.48
CA SER A 326 -4.40 -13.81 -1.49
C SER A 326 -3.78 -12.43 -1.56
N PHE A 327 -2.51 -12.39 -1.94
CA PHE A 327 -1.80 -11.16 -2.30
C PHE A 327 -2.41 -10.54 -3.55
N LEU A 328 -2.55 -11.35 -4.61
CA LEU A 328 -3.11 -10.90 -5.87
C LEU A 328 -4.62 -10.68 -5.72
N PRO A 329 -5.17 -9.54 -6.20
CA PRO A 329 -6.60 -9.31 -6.24
C PRO A 329 -7.34 -10.46 -6.92
N PHE A 330 -8.41 -10.93 -6.30
CA PHE A 330 -9.22 -12.09 -6.68
C PHE A 330 -8.49 -13.43 -6.72
N GLY A 331 -7.20 -13.51 -6.37
CA GLY A 331 -6.46 -14.78 -6.40
C GLY A 331 -7.10 -15.86 -5.53
N ALA A 332 -7.58 -15.51 -4.33
CA ALA A 332 -8.26 -16.46 -3.45
C ALA A 332 -9.63 -16.90 -4.00
N VAL A 333 -10.29 -16.07 -4.80
CA VAL A 333 -11.55 -16.43 -5.48
C VAL A 333 -11.26 -17.38 -6.64
N LEU A 334 -10.22 -17.10 -7.43
CA LEU A 334 -9.78 -17.97 -8.53
C LEU A 334 -9.32 -19.35 -8.02
N ASP A 335 -8.67 -19.39 -6.85
CA ASP A 335 -8.25 -20.63 -6.19
C ASP A 335 -9.42 -21.39 -5.52
N GLY A 336 -10.64 -20.84 -5.52
CA GLY A 336 -11.81 -21.44 -4.86
C GLY A 336 -11.81 -21.35 -3.33
N ARG A 337 -10.86 -20.61 -2.74
CA ARG A 337 -10.77 -20.37 -1.28
C ARG A 337 -11.81 -19.35 -0.80
N GLN A 338 -12.29 -18.50 -1.70
CA GLN A 338 -13.31 -17.47 -1.47
C GLN A 338 -14.40 -17.56 -2.54
N LYS A 339 -15.63 -17.16 -2.21
CA LYS A 339 -16.74 -17.13 -3.18
C LYS A 339 -17.01 -15.71 -3.63
N LEU A 340 -17.29 -15.53 -4.92
CA LEU A 340 -17.63 -14.22 -5.48
C LEU A 340 -18.96 -13.66 -4.92
N GLY A 341 -19.90 -14.55 -4.56
CA GLY A 341 -21.15 -14.16 -3.89
C GLY A 341 -20.90 -13.46 -2.56
N ASP A 342 -20.07 -14.07 -1.70
CA ASP A 342 -19.70 -13.50 -0.40
C ASP A 342 -18.96 -12.17 -0.56
N VAL A 343 -18.09 -12.04 -1.58
CA VAL A 343 -17.44 -10.75 -1.91
C VAL A 343 -18.48 -9.69 -2.24
N ALA A 344 -19.45 -10.00 -3.10
CA ALA A 344 -20.46 -9.04 -3.53
C ALA A 344 -21.44 -8.64 -2.40
N GLU A 345 -21.73 -9.55 -1.47
CA GLU A 345 -22.61 -9.27 -0.32
C GLU A 345 -21.92 -8.43 0.76
N GLU A 346 -20.63 -8.69 1.01
CA GLU A 346 -19.88 -8.05 2.09
C GLU A 346 -19.11 -6.78 1.66
N LEU A 347 -19.08 -6.46 0.36
CA LEU A 347 -18.40 -5.26 -0.11
C LEU A 347 -19.12 -4.02 0.43
N PRO A 348 -18.40 -3.07 1.07
CA PRO A 348 -18.98 -1.80 1.52
C PRO A 348 -19.30 -0.91 0.29
N TRP A 349 -20.41 -1.22 -0.39
CA TRP A 349 -20.78 -0.65 -1.68
C TRP A 349 -21.00 0.85 -1.60
N LEU A 350 -21.57 1.34 -0.50
CA LEU A 350 -21.82 2.76 -0.32
C LEU A 350 -20.49 3.53 -0.28
N GLU A 351 -19.57 3.08 0.54
CA GLU A 351 -18.23 3.64 0.71
C GLU A 351 -17.42 3.53 -0.58
N PHE A 352 -17.57 2.41 -1.30
CA PHE A 352 -16.92 2.20 -2.59
C PHE A 352 -17.45 3.17 -3.66
N ILE A 353 -18.78 3.35 -3.77
CA ILE A 353 -19.41 4.26 -4.74
C ILE A 353 -19.09 5.72 -4.40
N VAL A 354 -19.23 6.11 -3.14
CA VAL A 354 -18.88 7.46 -2.66
C VAL A 354 -17.39 7.72 -2.88
N GLY A 355 -16.55 6.76 -2.51
CA GLY A 355 -15.10 6.86 -2.68
C GLY A 355 -14.68 6.92 -4.14
N THR A 356 -15.35 6.20 -5.04
CA THR A 356 -15.10 6.28 -6.49
C THR A 356 -15.49 7.64 -7.04
N SER A 357 -16.66 8.17 -6.62
CA SER A 357 -17.13 9.47 -7.06
C SER A 357 -16.21 10.60 -6.58
N LEU A 358 -15.79 10.54 -5.32
CA LEU A 358 -14.80 11.46 -4.76
C LEU A 358 -13.44 11.31 -5.45
N GLY A 359 -13.01 10.08 -5.70
CA GLY A 359 -11.77 9.75 -6.40
C GLY A 359 -11.71 10.37 -7.79
N TRP A 360 -12.80 10.32 -8.55
CA TRP A 360 -12.91 10.99 -9.84
C TRP A 360 -12.69 12.50 -9.73
N LEU A 361 -13.32 13.15 -8.74
CA LEU A 361 -13.16 14.58 -8.50
C LEU A 361 -11.74 14.93 -8.07
N LEU A 362 -11.15 14.15 -7.17
CA LEU A 362 -9.79 14.33 -6.68
C LEU A 362 -8.77 14.15 -7.81
N GLU A 363 -8.88 13.08 -8.60
CA GLU A 363 -7.97 12.84 -9.73
C GLU A 363 -8.03 14.00 -10.72
N LYS A 364 -9.23 14.46 -11.07
CA LYS A 364 -9.39 15.66 -11.93
C LYS A 364 -8.71 16.89 -11.33
N ARG A 365 -8.83 17.12 -10.03
CA ARG A 365 -8.20 18.25 -9.33
C ARG A 365 -6.68 18.12 -9.24
N ILE A 366 -6.16 16.90 -9.03
CA ILE A 366 -4.73 16.61 -9.04
C ILE A 366 -4.16 16.93 -10.42
N LEU A 367 -4.76 16.41 -11.49
CA LEU A 367 -4.31 16.65 -12.86
C LEU A 367 -4.39 18.14 -13.25
N GLN A 368 -5.45 18.85 -12.85
CA GLN A 368 -5.54 20.32 -12.99
C GLN A 368 -4.36 21.01 -12.31
N SER A 369 -4.11 20.68 -11.05
CA SER A 369 -3.05 21.33 -10.26
C SER A 369 -1.66 21.02 -10.82
N LEU A 370 -1.43 19.79 -11.27
CA LEU A 370 -0.17 19.40 -11.91
C LEU A 370 0.07 20.18 -13.20
N HIS A 371 -0.97 20.37 -14.01
CA HIS A 371 -0.87 21.20 -15.20
C HIS A 371 -0.55 22.65 -14.86
N GLU A 372 -1.27 23.25 -13.90
CA GLU A 372 -1.04 24.64 -13.47
C GLU A 372 0.34 24.87 -12.85
N LEU A 373 0.92 23.86 -12.19
CA LEU A 373 2.25 23.94 -11.57
C LEU A 373 3.41 23.69 -12.55
N THR A 374 3.12 23.11 -13.72
CA THR A 374 4.15 22.72 -14.70
C THR A 374 4.11 23.52 -16.00
N ALA A 375 3.02 24.24 -16.26
CA ALA A 375 2.94 25.31 -17.25
C ALA A 375 3.72 26.56 -16.78
#